data_AF-A0A9D2TJ02-F1
#
_entry.id   AF-A0A9D2TJ02-F1
#
_cell.length_a   1.000
_cell.length_b   1.000
_cell.length_c   1.000
_cell.angle_alpha   90.00
_cell.angle_beta   90.00
_cell.angle_gamma   90.00
#
_symmetry.space_group_name_H-M   'P 1'
#
loop_
_entity.id
_entity.type
_entity.pdbx_description
1 polymer ?
#
loop_
_entity_poly.entity_id
_entity_poly.type
_entity_poly.pdbx_seq_one_letter_code
_entity_poly.pdbx_strand_id
1 'polypeptide(L)'
;MRVTRRSILGATALTVSMTALAACSQDPGTGGSGGSDGGGGEQIAADANDINAKERDELGEGGVLRLANNAFPANWNGNHTDGNEGNTSEILEAIYPVLTLADAAGVVGPNPQYTKRVELVSEDPQVMEIELNEGMTWSDGTPIDYKSIENVFKVMDGSQEEYAIASSEGYN
;
A
#
# COMPACT_ATOMS: atom_id res chain seq x y z
N MET A 1 47.02 56.49 21.65
CA MET A 1 48.03 55.61 21.02
C MET A 1 47.89 55.76 19.51
N ARG A 2 48.93 56.26 18.82
CA ARG A 2 48.97 56.36 17.35
C ARG A 2 49.02 54.96 16.75
N VAL A 3 48.30 54.68 15.66
CA VAL A 3 48.80 54.03 14.42
C VAL A 3 47.78 54.27 13.29
N THR A 4 48.32 54.63 12.12
CA THR A 4 47.70 54.92 10.84
C THR A 4 47.78 53.73 9.86
N ARG A 5 47.02 53.84 8.75
CA ARG A 5 47.13 53.10 7.44
C ARG A 5 46.53 51.69 7.46
N ARG A 6 45.71 51.26 6.50
CA ARG A 6 45.70 51.53 5.05
C ARG A 6 44.34 51.12 4.46
N SER A 7 43.82 51.95 3.58
CA SER A 7 42.67 51.74 2.70
C SER A 7 43.00 50.76 1.57
N ILE A 8 42.12 49.80 1.25
CA ILE A 8 41.83 49.25 -0.10
C ILE A 8 40.36 48.77 -0.02
N LEU A 9 39.39 49.58 -0.48
CA LEU A 9 38.79 49.59 -1.83
C LEU A 9 38.05 48.28 -2.19
N GLY A 10 36.73 48.38 -2.29
CA GLY A 10 35.86 47.34 -2.85
C GLY A 10 34.37 47.53 -2.52
N ALA A 11 33.78 48.68 -2.87
CA ALA A 11 32.32 48.83 -3.04
C ALA A 11 31.84 47.91 -4.19
N THR A 12 30.61 47.40 -4.26
CA THR A 12 29.32 48.10 -4.52
C THR A 12 28.24 46.99 -4.46
N ALA A 13 27.24 47.07 -3.56
CA ALA A 13 25.90 47.66 -3.74
C ALA A 13 24.82 46.71 -4.32
N LEU A 14 23.94 46.28 -3.41
CA LEU A 14 22.47 46.20 -3.47
C LEU A 14 21.76 46.32 -4.82
N THR A 15 20.88 45.34 -5.11
CA THR A 15 19.50 45.62 -5.55
C THR A 15 18.56 44.44 -5.26
N VAL A 16 17.50 44.75 -4.53
CA VAL A 16 16.28 43.94 -4.36
C VAL A 16 15.41 44.15 -5.60
N SER A 17 14.91 43.07 -6.20
CA SER A 17 13.75 43.12 -7.10
C SER A 17 12.81 41.97 -6.78
N MET A 18 11.60 42.35 -6.36
CA MET A 18 10.45 41.51 -6.08
C MET A 18 9.76 41.04 -7.38
N THR A 19 8.90 40.02 -7.22
CA THR A 19 7.63 39.73 -7.93
C THR A 19 7.63 39.25 -9.39
N ALA A 20 7.20 38.00 -9.60
CA ALA A 20 5.90 37.60 -10.20
C ALA A 20 5.95 36.08 -10.50
N LEU A 21 5.20 35.21 -9.81
CA LEU A 21 3.81 34.81 -10.13
C LEU A 21 3.56 34.51 -11.62
N ALA A 22 4.05 33.38 -12.12
CA ALA A 22 3.42 32.56 -13.18
C ALA A 22 4.31 31.38 -13.56
N ALA A 23 4.02 30.19 -13.04
CA ALA A 23 4.43 28.94 -13.69
C ALA A 23 3.48 27.80 -13.27
N CYS A 24 2.17 28.06 -13.35
CA CYS A 24 1.21 27.00 -13.63
C CYS A 24 1.04 26.98 -15.16
N SER A 25 1.95 26.34 -15.87
CA SER A 25 1.70 25.90 -17.24
C SER A 25 2.37 24.54 -17.41
N GLN A 26 1.54 23.53 -17.19
CA GLN A 26 1.77 22.16 -17.57
C GLN A 26 1.75 22.13 -19.11
N ASP A 27 2.90 21.83 -19.72
CA ASP A 27 2.99 21.43 -21.13
C ASP A 27 3.24 19.91 -21.16
N PRO A 28 2.39 19.12 -21.84
CA PRO A 28 2.52 17.68 -21.88
C PRO A 28 3.56 17.31 -22.93
N GLY A 29 4.81 17.20 -22.50
CA GLY A 29 5.85 16.66 -23.38
C GLY A 29 7.23 17.06 -22.97
N THR A 30 8.00 16.07 -22.50
CA THR A 30 9.47 16.13 -22.35
C THR A 30 9.99 17.18 -21.38
N GLY A 31 10.38 16.75 -20.17
CA GLY A 31 11.06 17.65 -19.24
C GLY A 31 11.53 16.93 -18.00
N GLY A 32 12.84 16.72 -17.92
CA GLY A 32 13.50 16.14 -16.77
C GLY A 32 13.52 17.05 -15.56
N SER A 33 13.66 16.38 -14.42
CA SER A 33 14.41 16.74 -13.22
C SER A 33 14.24 18.15 -12.63
N GLY A 34 13.56 18.17 -11.49
CA GLY A 34 13.58 19.25 -10.51
C GLY A 34 13.14 18.73 -9.15
N GLY A 35 13.56 17.51 -8.79
CA GLY A 35 13.43 17.00 -7.42
C GLY A 35 14.52 17.61 -6.57
N SER A 36 14.16 18.17 -5.42
CA SER A 36 15.13 18.59 -4.41
C SER A 36 16.08 17.44 -4.12
N ASP A 37 17.39 17.70 -4.11
CA ASP A 37 18.43 16.77 -3.67
C ASP A 37 18.18 16.35 -2.21
N GLY A 38 17.31 15.36 -2.03
CA GLY A 38 17.07 14.64 -0.80
C GLY A 38 17.82 13.32 -0.86
N GLY A 39 19.10 13.34 -0.46
CA GLY A 39 19.91 12.16 -0.15
C GLY A 39 20.23 11.23 -1.33
N GLY A 40 21.49 11.22 -1.77
CA GLY A 40 22.01 10.31 -2.80
C GLY A 40 22.07 8.85 -2.35
N GLY A 41 20.90 8.21 -2.21
CA GLY A 41 20.76 6.77 -2.15
C GLY A 41 20.74 6.18 -3.56
N GLU A 42 21.25 4.95 -3.70
CA GLU A 42 21.13 4.18 -4.94
C GLU A 42 19.65 3.90 -5.23
N GLN A 43 19.22 4.09 -6.48
CA GLN A 43 17.85 3.77 -6.86
C GLN A 43 17.67 2.25 -6.84
N ILE A 44 16.62 1.80 -6.16
CA ILE A 44 16.28 0.39 -6.06
C ILE A 44 15.54 -0.01 -7.33
N ALA A 45 15.82 -1.22 -7.82
CA ALA A 45 15.17 -1.73 -9.02
C ALA A 45 13.66 -1.87 -8.80
N ALA A 46 12.87 -1.69 -9.87
CA ALA A 46 11.40 -1.70 -9.79
C ALA A 46 10.83 -3.08 -9.41
N ASP A 47 11.63 -4.12 -9.50
CA ASP A 47 11.33 -5.52 -9.18
C ASP A 47 12.00 -5.98 -7.87
N ALA A 48 12.43 -5.04 -7.02
CA ALA A 48 13.11 -5.32 -5.76
C ALA A 48 12.42 -4.65 -4.57
N ASN A 49 12.35 -5.38 -3.46
CA ASN A 49 11.86 -4.85 -2.18
C ASN A 49 13.02 -4.23 -1.39
N ASP A 50 12.86 -3.00 -0.92
CA ASP A 50 13.81 -2.37 0.02
C ASP A 50 13.52 -2.78 1.47
N ILE A 51 13.73 -4.05 1.75
CA ILE A 51 13.49 -4.60 3.08
C ILE A 51 14.68 -5.44 3.54
N ASN A 52 14.91 -5.44 4.85
CA ASN A 52 15.80 -6.41 5.47
C ASN A 52 15.04 -7.73 5.66
N ALA A 53 14.82 -8.46 4.56
CA ALA A 53 14.10 -9.73 4.60
C ALA A 53 14.81 -10.73 5.54
N LYS A 54 14.01 -11.36 6.40
CA LYS A 54 14.46 -12.32 7.40
C LYS A 54 13.50 -13.48 7.48
N GLU A 55 14.05 -14.68 7.59
CA GLU A 55 13.22 -15.86 7.87
C GLU A 55 12.58 -15.71 9.26
N ARG A 56 11.42 -16.32 9.45
CA ARG A 56 10.63 -16.17 10.68
C ARG A 56 11.42 -16.61 11.93
N ASP A 57 12.30 -17.61 11.80
CA ASP A 57 13.14 -18.14 12.87
C ASP A 57 14.36 -17.27 13.19
N GLU A 58 14.72 -16.32 12.33
CA GLU A 58 15.72 -15.29 12.62
C GLU A 58 15.16 -14.15 13.49
N LEU A 59 13.83 -14.06 13.63
CA LEU A 59 13.18 -13.05 14.47
C LEU A 59 13.20 -13.48 15.94
N GLY A 60 13.53 -12.56 16.83
CA GLY A 60 13.46 -12.80 18.27
C GLY A 60 12.02 -13.04 18.74
N GLU A 61 11.84 -13.92 19.71
CA GLU A 61 10.53 -14.17 20.30
C GLU A 61 10.06 -13.00 21.20
N GLY A 62 8.79 -12.62 21.07
CA GLY A 62 8.17 -11.57 21.86
C GLY A 62 8.39 -10.14 21.32
N GLY A 63 8.30 -9.15 22.19
CA GLY A 63 8.40 -7.73 21.84
C GLY A 63 7.06 -7.06 21.53
N VAL A 64 7.11 -5.78 21.12
CA VAL A 64 5.93 -4.97 20.76
C VAL A 64 6.20 -4.25 19.46
N LEU A 65 5.44 -4.61 18.41
CA LEU A 65 5.36 -3.84 17.18
C LEU A 65 4.39 -2.66 17.40
N ARG A 66 4.85 -1.44 17.10
CA ARG A 66 4.01 -0.23 17.14
C ARG A 66 3.95 0.37 15.74
N LEU A 67 2.81 0.19 15.08
CA LEU A 67 2.54 0.77 13.77
C LEU A 67 1.87 2.14 13.95
N ALA A 68 2.15 3.06 13.03
CA ALA A 68 1.43 4.32 12.97
C ALA A 68 -0.04 4.04 12.62
N ASN A 69 -0.95 4.75 13.25
CA ASN A 69 -2.37 4.69 12.95
C ASN A 69 -2.92 6.12 12.97
N ASN A 70 -3.64 6.53 11.94
CA ASN A 70 -4.18 7.89 11.87
C ASN A 70 -5.50 8.03 12.64
N ALA A 71 -6.34 6.98 12.69
CA ALA A 71 -7.63 6.93 13.36
C ALA A 71 -8.13 5.49 13.48
N PHE A 72 -9.06 5.21 14.39
CA PHE A 72 -9.75 3.91 14.38
C PHE A 72 -10.90 3.89 13.35
N PRO A 73 -11.14 2.76 12.66
CA PRO A 73 -12.25 2.63 11.71
C PRO A 73 -13.61 2.93 12.37
N ALA A 74 -14.46 3.69 11.70
CA ALA A 74 -15.86 3.86 12.09
C ALA A 74 -16.67 2.58 11.82
N ASN A 75 -16.29 1.85 10.75
CA ASN A 75 -16.79 0.53 10.42
C ASN A 75 -15.60 -0.40 10.13
N TRP A 76 -15.59 -1.58 10.73
CA TRP A 76 -14.50 -2.57 10.59
C TRP A 76 -14.69 -3.49 9.39
N ASN A 77 -15.78 -3.36 8.64
CA ASN A 77 -15.99 -4.09 7.41
C ASN A 77 -15.42 -3.28 6.22
N GLY A 78 -14.24 -3.66 5.74
CA GLY A 78 -13.58 -3.01 4.60
C GLY A 78 -14.37 -3.06 3.29
N ASN A 79 -15.34 -3.97 3.17
CA ASN A 79 -16.22 -4.07 2.01
C ASN A 79 -17.41 -3.11 2.06
N HIS A 80 -17.65 -2.43 3.18
CA HIS A 80 -18.76 -1.50 3.36
C HIS A 80 -18.36 -0.07 2.93
N THR A 81 -19.31 0.73 2.44
CA THR A 81 -19.03 2.13 2.02
C THR A 81 -18.35 2.97 3.09
N ASP A 82 -18.77 2.79 4.34
CA ASP A 82 -18.23 3.49 5.53
C ASP A 82 -17.01 2.80 6.18
N GLY A 83 -16.44 1.78 5.54
CA GLY A 83 -15.25 1.06 6.03
C GLY A 83 -14.15 0.89 4.98
N ASN A 84 -14.39 1.30 3.73
CA ASN A 84 -13.44 1.21 2.62
C ASN A 84 -12.41 2.35 2.66
N GLU A 85 -11.67 2.45 3.78
CA GLU A 85 -10.56 3.40 3.95
C GLU A 85 -9.21 2.68 3.97
N GLY A 86 -8.18 3.31 3.39
CA GLY A 86 -6.83 2.70 3.35
C GLY A 86 -6.27 2.34 4.73
N ASN A 87 -6.47 3.19 5.74
CA ASN A 87 -6.04 2.88 7.11
C ASN A 87 -6.82 1.71 7.73
N THR A 88 -8.11 1.55 7.39
CA THR A 88 -8.89 0.39 7.79
C THR A 88 -8.31 -0.87 7.14
N SER A 89 -8.03 -0.85 5.84
CA SER A 89 -7.40 -1.97 5.13
C SER A 89 -6.05 -2.37 5.75
N GLU A 90 -5.16 -1.42 6.05
CA GLU A 90 -3.87 -1.70 6.70
C GLU A 90 -4.02 -2.42 8.05
N ILE A 91 -5.02 -2.02 8.85
CA ILE A 91 -5.30 -2.69 10.13
C ILE A 91 -5.88 -4.09 9.89
N LEU A 92 -6.79 -4.22 8.92
CA LEU A 92 -7.46 -5.49 8.60
C LEU A 92 -6.51 -6.53 8.03
N GLU A 93 -5.53 -6.13 7.22
CA GLU A 93 -4.49 -7.02 6.67
C GLU A 93 -3.67 -7.72 7.76
N ALA A 94 -3.53 -7.11 8.93
CA ALA A 94 -2.82 -7.71 10.06
C ALA A 94 -3.62 -8.82 10.78
N ILE A 95 -4.93 -8.91 10.55
CA ILE A 95 -5.83 -9.81 11.30
C ILE A 95 -6.67 -10.75 10.43
N TYR A 96 -6.93 -10.41 9.17
CA TYR A 96 -7.70 -11.24 8.25
C TYR A 96 -6.80 -12.14 7.39
N PRO A 97 -7.27 -13.34 7.00
CA PRO A 97 -6.61 -14.18 6.01
C PRO A 97 -6.44 -13.44 4.68
N VAL A 98 -5.26 -13.58 4.07
CA VAL A 98 -4.95 -13.03 2.75
C VAL A 98 -4.66 -14.19 1.80
N LEU A 99 -5.55 -14.44 0.83
CA LEU A 99 -5.48 -15.64 -0.01
C LEU A 99 -4.36 -15.60 -1.06
N THR A 100 -3.94 -14.41 -1.47
CA THR A 100 -2.91 -14.17 -2.50
C THR A 100 -1.89 -13.14 -2.03
N LEU A 101 -0.69 -13.16 -2.60
CA LEU A 101 0.35 -12.16 -2.35
C LEU A 101 0.94 -11.73 -3.69
N ALA A 102 1.40 -10.48 -3.76
CA ALA A 102 2.21 -10.00 -4.88
C ALA A 102 3.70 -10.07 -4.49
N ASP A 103 4.54 -10.53 -5.41
CA ASP A 103 5.99 -10.45 -5.26
C ASP A 103 6.53 -9.04 -5.58
N ALA A 104 7.84 -8.85 -5.47
CA ALA A 104 8.49 -7.57 -5.74
C ALA A 104 8.31 -7.08 -7.19
N ALA A 105 8.04 -7.99 -8.14
CA ALA A 105 7.74 -7.67 -9.53
C ALA A 105 6.24 -7.41 -9.77
N GLY A 106 5.41 -7.48 -8.73
CA GLY A 106 3.96 -7.33 -8.80
C GLY A 106 3.23 -8.56 -9.32
N VAL A 107 3.89 -9.72 -9.40
CA VAL A 107 3.25 -10.96 -9.82
C VAL A 107 2.43 -11.52 -8.66
N VAL A 108 1.12 -11.66 -8.88
CA VAL A 108 0.19 -12.20 -7.88
C VAL A 108 0.21 -13.73 -7.91
N GLY A 109 0.39 -14.35 -6.75
CA GLY A 109 0.36 -15.79 -6.55
C GLY A 109 -0.38 -16.21 -5.28
N PRO A 110 -0.57 -17.51 -5.04
CA PRO A 110 -1.20 -18.01 -3.82
C PRO A 110 -0.36 -17.65 -2.60
N ASN A 111 -1.02 -17.23 -1.51
CA ASN A 111 -0.37 -17.12 -0.21
C ASN A 111 -0.25 -18.52 0.41
N PRO A 112 0.95 -19.11 0.54
CA PRO A 112 1.11 -20.49 1.00
C PRO A 112 0.63 -20.72 2.44
N GLN A 113 0.41 -19.65 3.22
CA GLN A 113 -0.19 -19.75 4.56
C GLN A 113 -1.67 -20.15 4.52
N TYR A 114 -2.39 -19.80 3.46
CA TYR A 114 -3.85 -19.99 3.37
C TYR A 114 -4.29 -20.82 2.16
N THR A 115 -3.54 -20.76 1.07
CA THR A 115 -3.99 -21.23 -0.24
C THR A 115 -2.96 -22.17 -0.85
N LYS A 116 -3.37 -23.40 -1.18
CA LYS A 116 -2.55 -24.38 -1.90
C LYS A 116 -2.44 -24.03 -3.38
N ARG A 117 -3.55 -23.60 -3.99
CA ARG A 117 -3.66 -23.39 -5.44
C ARG A 117 -4.72 -22.32 -5.77
N VAL A 118 -4.41 -21.46 -6.72
CA VAL A 118 -5.37 -20.55 -7.38
C VAL A 118 -5.09 -20.64 -8.88
N GLU A 119 -6.04 -21.18 -9.64
CA GLU A 119 -5.83 -21.46 -11.06
C GLU A 119 -7.03 -21.09 -11.91
N LEU A 120 -6.76 -20.55 -13.10
CA LEU A 120 -7.75 -20.36 -14.16
C LEU A 120 -7.93 -21.69 -14.89
N VAL A 121 -9.09 -22.32 -14.75
CA VAL A 121 -9.38 -23.64 -15.35
C VAL A 121 -10.25 -23.57 -16.60
N SER A 122 -10.85 -22.41 -16.88
CA SER A 122 -11.60 -22.10 -18.10
C SER A 122 -11.57 -20.60 -18.36
N GLU A 123 -11.47 -20.19 -19.62
CA GLU A 123 -11.52 -18.77 -20.03
C GLU A 123 -12.91 -18.34 -20.52
N ASP A 124 -13.70 -19.27 -21.07
CA ASP A 124 -15.06 -19.00 -21.57
C ASP A 124 -16.02 -20.19 -21.30
N PRO A 125 -16.90 -20.09 -20.28
CA PRO A 125 -16.94 -19.02 -19.28
C PRO A 125 -15.65 -19.01 -18.43
N GLN A 126 -15.31 -17.85 -17.88
CA GLN A 126 -14.15 -17.74 -16.98
C GLN A 126 -14.42 -18.51 -15.67
N VAL A 127 -13.54 -19.44 -15.30
CA VAL A 127 -13.65 -20.24 -14.07
C VAL A 127 -12.31 -20.27 -13.36
N MET A 128 -12.31 -19.77 -12.12
CA MET A 128 -11.17 -19.87 -11.20
C MET A 128 -11.43 -21.00 -10.18
N GLU A 129 -10.41 -21.81 -9.92
CA GLU A 129 -10.44 -22.84 -8.89
C GLU A 129 -9.47 -22.45 -7.76
N ILE A 130 -9.98 -22.47 -6.52
CA ILE A 130 -9.21 -22.12 -5.32
C ILE A 130 -9.18 -23.33 -4.40
N GLU A 131 -7.98 -23.80 -4.07
CA GLU A 131 -7.76 -24.85 -3.11
C GLU A 131 -7.13 -24.27 -1.84
N LEU A 132 -7.85 -24.32 -0.73
CA LEU A 132 -7.39 -23.81 0.57
C LEU A 132 -6.55 -24.85 1.33
N ASN A 133 -5.73 -24.36 2.25
CA ASN A 133 -5.09 -25.21 3.26
C ASN A 133 -6.15 -25.84 4.18
N GLU A 134 -5.88 -27.06 4.66
CA GLU A 134 -6.78 -27.77 5.56
C GLU A 134 -6.53 -27.41 7.03
N GLY A 135 -7.56 -27.55 7.87
CA GLY A 135 -7.43 -27.38 9.32
C GLY A 135 -7.35 -25.93 9.81
N MET A 136 -7.53 -24.95 8.92
CA MET A 136 -7.60 -23.54 9.28
C MET A 136 -8.90 -23.23 10.04
N THR A 137 -8.80 -22.40 11.07
CA THR A 137 -9.94 -21.97 11.88
C THR A 137 -9.87 -20.48 12.16
N TRP A 138 -11.04 -19.84 12.22
CA TRP A 138 -11.20 -18.52 12.77
C TRP A 138 -10.92 -18.53 14.28
N SER A 139 -10.76 -17.35 14.87
CA SER A 139 -10.46 -17.20 16.30
C SER A 139 -11.54 -17.76 17.23
N ASP A 140 -12.76 -17.98 16.74
CA ASP A 140 -13.86 -18.62 17.45
C ASP A 140 -13.94 -20.14 17.25
N GLY A 141 -13.02 -20.72 16.47
CA GLY A 141 -12.97 -22.15 16.14
C GLY A 141 -13.80 -22.54 14.91
N THR A 142 -14.53 -21.61 14.28
CA THR A 142 -15.24 -21.89 13.03
C THR A 142 -14.24 -22.24 11.92
N PRO A 143 -14.43 -23.32 11.14
CA PRO A 143 -13.53 -23.65 10.04
C PRO A 143 -13.44 -22.54 8.99
N ILE A 144 -12.24 -22.27 8.49
CA ILE A 144 -12.03 -21.45 7.28
C ILE A 144 -12.09 -22.41 6.09
N ASP A 145 -13.26 -22.50 5.46
CA ASP A 145 -13.52 -23.34 4.28
C ASP A 145 -14.13 -22.54 3.13
N TYR A 146 -14.55 -23.25 2.06
CA TYR A 146 -15.15 -22.63 0.87
C TYR A 146 -16.35 -21.73 1.18
N LYS A 147 -17.08 -21.94 2.30
CA LYS A 147 -18.22 -21.11 2.67
C LYS A 147 -17.78 -19.70 3.06
N SER A 148 -16.57 -19.53 3.59
CA SER A 148 -16.02 -18.21 3.89
C SER A 148 -15.88 -17.39 2.60
N ILE A 149 -15.45 -18.03 1.51
CA ILE A 149 -15.35 -17.40 0.18
C ILE A 149 -16.75 -17.20 -0.42
N GLU A 150 -17.58 -18.25 -0.39
CA GLU A 150 -18.94 -18.23 -0.94
C GLU A 150 -19.78 -17.09 -0.35
N ASN A 151 -19.68 -16.85 0.96
CA ASN A 151 -20.40 -15.78 1.64
C ASN A 151 -19.97 -14.40 1.15
N VAL A 152 -18.68 -14.18 0.90
CA VAL A 152 -18.20 -12.90 0.33
C VAL A 152 -18.82 -12.69 -1.05
N PHE A 153 -18.76 -13.69 -1.94
CA PHE A 153 -19.36 -13.58 -3.28
C PHE A 153 -20.87 -13.29 -3.23
N LYS A 154 -21.62 -14.00 -2.38
CA LYS A 154 -23.07 -13.78 -2.22
C LYS A 154 -23.44 -12.40 -1.71
N VAL A 155 -22.60 -11.78 -0.89
CA VAL A 155 -22.83 -10.43 -0.35
C VAL A 155 -22.37 -9.36 -1.33
N MET A 156 -21.24 -9.60 -2.01
CA MET A 156 -20.57 -8.61 -2.85
C MET A 156 -21.10 -8.54 -4.28
N ASP A 157 -21.88 -9.51 -4.74
CA ASP A 157 -22.48 -9.48 -6.09
C ASP A 157 -23.48 -8.31 -6.30
N GLY A 158 -23.88 -7.63 -5.22
CA GLY A 158 -24.77 -6.47 -5.24
C GLY A 158 -26.25 -6.81 -5.39
N SER A 159 -26.63 -8.10 -5.31
CA SER A 159 -28.02 -8.54 -5.38
C SER A 159 -28.85 -8.20 -4.13
N GLN A 160 -28.18 -7.92 -3.01
CA GLN A 160 -28.77 -7.61 -1.71
C GLN A 160 -28.62 -6.12 -1.39
N GLU A 161 -29.57 -5.30 -1.85
CA GLU A 161 -29.54 -3.83 -1.77
C GLU A 161 -29.48 -3.28 -0.33
N GLU A 162 -29.88 -4.07 0.67
CA GLU A 162 -29.75 -3.69 2.09
C GLU A 162 -28.30 -3.65 2.59
N TYR A 163 -27.37 -4.31 1.89
CA TYR A 163 -25.95 -4.26 2.20
C TYR A 163 -25.31 -3.09 1.45
N ALA A 164 -24.88 -2.08 2.21
CA ALA A 164 -24.14 -0.94 1.68
C ALA A 164 -22.68 -1.31 1.34
N ILE A 165 -22.52 -2.17 0.33
CA ILE A 165 -21.21 -2.56 -0.20
C ILE A 165 -20.55 -1.38 -0.93
N ALA A 166 -19.23 -1.27 -0.85
CA ALA A 166 -18.47 -0.20 -1.48
C ALA A 166 -18.40 -0.36 -3.02
N SER A 167 -18.39 -1.60 -3.52
CA SER A 167 -18.40 -1.94 -4.94
C SER A 167 -18.80 -3.40 -5.14
N SER A 168 -19.46 -3.73 -6.26
CA SER A 168 -19.69 -5.11 -6.71
C SER A 168 -18.77 -5.55 -7.86
N GLU A 169 -17.84 -4.69 -8.27
CA GLU A 169 -16.89 -5.00 -9.33
C GLU A 169 -16.07 -6.24 -8.98
N GLY A 170 -15.99 -7.19 -9.92
CA GLY A 170 -15.31 -8.48 -9.72
C GLY A 170 -16.17 -9.57 -9.08
N TYR A 171 -17.41 -9.26 -8.67
CA TYR A 171 -18.37 -10.22 -8.12
C TYR A 171 -19.66 -10.37 -8.93
N ASN A 172 -19.90 -9.47 -9.90
CA ASN A 172 -21.10 -9.41 -10.76
C ASN A 172 -20.96 -10.12 -12.11
#